data_AF-A0A934PGT4-F1
#
_entry.id   AF-A0A934PGT4-F1
#
_cell.length_a   1.000
_cell.length_b   1.000
_cell.length_c   1.000
_cell.angle_alpha   90.00
_cell.angle_beta   90.00
_cell.angle_gamma   90.00
#
_symmetry.space_group_name_H-M   'P 1'
#
loop_
_entity.id
_entity.type
_entity.pdbx_description
1 polymer ?
#
loop_
_entity_poly.entity_id
_entity_poly.type
_entity_poly.pdbx_seq_one_letter_code
_entity_poly.pdbx_strand_id
1 'polypeptide(L)'
;MYKGDALFACGFVAVLWCTIIFVFFSVKPLMMNSGLSTVLICAGGLVLLFNTAAIIAMIRQYAHEKDFIYGLDIRHLDEMRAAKGK
;
A
#
# COMPACT_ATOMS: atom_id res chain seq x y z
N MET A 1 -11.28 2.39 0.87
CA MET A 1 -11.01 1.95 -0.51
C MET A 1 -12.10 1.00 -0.99
N TYR A 2 -12.52 1.05 -2.26
CA TYR A 2 -13.20 -0.13 -2.81
C TYR A 2 -12.20 -1.29 -2.72
N LYS A 3 -12.62 -2.53 -2.44
CA LYS A 3 -11.68 -3.65 -2.33
C LYS A 3 -10.76 -3.78 -3.57
N GLY A 4 -11.25 -3.29 -4.72
CA GLY A 4 -10.50 -3.13 -5.96
C GLY A 4 -9.28 -2.21 -5.82
N ASP A 5 -9.42 -0.97 -5.35
CA ASP A 5 -8.28 -0.04 -5.32
C ASP A 5 -7.20 -0.48 -4.31
N ALA A 6 -7.57 -1.23 -3.25
CA ALA A 6 -6.62 -1.86 -2.34
C ALA A 6 -5.83 -2.98 -3.00
N LEU A 7 -6.48 -3.75 -3.87
CA LEU A 7 -5.83 -4.76 -4.68
C LEU A 7 -4.85 -4.12 -5.67
N PHE A 8 -5.24 -3.04 -6.35
CA PHE A 8 -4.35 -2.32 -7.26
C PHE A 8 -3.16 -1.69 -6.53
N ALA A 9 -3.36 -1.06 -5.37
CA ALA A 9 -2.28 -0.50 -4.57
C ALA A 9 -1.26 -1.58 -4.13
N CYS A 10 -1.75 -2.74 -3.69
CA CYS A 10 -0.91 -3.89 -3.38
C CYS A 10 -0.19 -4.43 -4.63
N GLY A 11 -0.89 -4.51 -5.76
CA GLY A 11 -0.34 -4.92 -7.04
C GLY A 11 0.80 -4.03 -7.51
N PHE A 12 0.69 -2.70 -7.37
CA PHE A 12 1.77 -1.78 -7.70
C PHE A 12 3.02 -2.01 -6.85
N VAL A 13 2.86 -2.26 -5.54
CA VAL A 13 3.98 -2.62 -4.66
C VAL A 13 4.60 -3.94 -5.10
N ALA A 14 3.80 -4.95 -5.41
CA ALA A 14 4.31 -6.24 -5.89
C ALA A 14 5.13 -6.10 -7.19
N VAL A 15 4.64 -5.30 -8.15
CA VAL A 15 5.37 -5.01 -9.40
C VAL A 15 6.67 -4.27 -9.12
N LEU A 16 6.67 -3.31 -8.19
CA LEU A 16 7.87 -2.60 -7.76
C LEU A 16 8.91 -3.57 -7.17
N TRP A 17 8.50 -4.48 -6.29
CA TRP A 17 9.35 -5.54 -5.75
C TRP A 17 10.00 -6.39 -6.85
N CYS A 18 9.18 -6.90 -7.77
CA CYS A 18 9.68 -7.69 -8.90
C CYS A 18 10.68 -6.90 -9.76
N THR A 19 10.38 -5.63 -10.04
CA THR A 19 11.23 -4.77 -10.87
C THR A 19 12.58 -4.51 -10.21
N ILE A 20 12.60 -4.11 -8.94
CA ILE A 20 13.85 -3.83 -8.21
C ILE A 20 14.72 -5.08 -8.10
N ILE A 21 14.11 -6.22 -7.76
CA ILE A 21 14.84 -7.50 -7.67
C ILE A 21 15.41 -7.89 -9.03
N PHE A 22 14.60 -7.81 -10.09
CA PHE A 22 15.04 -8.11 -11.45
C PHE A 22 16.21 -7.22 -11.89
N VAL A 23 16.11 -5.92 -11.66
CA VAL A 23 17.19 -4.97 -11.98
C VAL A 23 18.45 -5.31 -11.20
N PHE A 24 18.34 -5.59 -9.90
CA PHE A 24 19.49 -5.97 -9.07
C PHE A 24 20.24 -7.18 -9.64
N PHE A 25 19.51 -8.24 -10.02
CA PHE A 25 20.13 -9.42 -10.65
C PHE A 25 20.71 -9.12 -12.03
N SER A 26 20.05 -8.26 -12.81
CA SER A 26 20.51 -7.88 -14.15
C SER A 26 21.81 -7.09 -14.12
N VAL A 27 21.98 -6.21 -13.13
CA VAL A 27 23.20 -5.40 -12.98
C VAL A 27 24.29 -6.08 -12.16
N LYS A 28 23.99 -7.17 -11.45
CA LYS A 28 24.95 -7.92 -10.63
C LYS A 28 26.26 -8.27 -11.37
N PRO A 29 26.26 -8.72 -12.65
CA PRO A 29 27.51 -9.02 -13.38
C PRO A 29 28.39 -7.79 -13.65
N LEU A 30 27.81 -6.59 -13.62
CA LEU A 30 28.52 -5.33 -13.83
C LEU A 30 29.22 -4.84 -12.56
N MET A 31 28.91 -5.43 -11.41
CA MET A 31 29.47 -5.03 -10.11
C MET A 31 30.82 -5.72 -9.86
N MET A 32 31.91 -5.02 -10.12
CA MET A 32 33.28 -5.51 -9.81
C MET A 32 33.72 -5.26 -8.36
N ASN A 33 33.02 -4.39 -7.60
CA ASN A 33 33.40 -4.00 -6.24
C ASN A 33 32.32 -4.41 -5.22
N SER A 34 32.72 -5.05 -4.12
CA SER A 34 31.84 -5.52 -3.04
C SER A 34 31.09 -4.38 -2.33
N GLY A 35 31.68 -3.18 -2.26
CA GLY A 35 31.04 -2.02 -1.64
C GLY A 35 29.77 -1.56 -2.37
N LEU A 36 29.77 -1.63 -3.70
CA LEU A 36 28.61 -1.26 -4.52
C LEU A 36 27.42 -2.19 -4.27
N SER A 37 27.67 -3.49 -4.13
CA SER A 37 26.63 -4.48 -3.85
C SER A 37 25.92 -4.19 -2.51
N THR A 38 26.68 -3.91 -1.46
CA THR A 38 26.13 -3.58 -0.13
C THR A 38 25.25 -2.32 -0.20
N VAL A 39 25.71 -1.27 -0.88
CA VAL A 39 24.94 -0.03 -1.05
C VAL A 39 23.64 -0.29 -1.80
N LEU A 40 23.67 -1.04 -2.91
CA LEU A 40 22.47 -1.36 -3.67
C LEU A 40 21.48 -2.22 -2.87
N ILE A 41 21.95 -3.20 -2.10
CA ILE A 41 21.08 -4.03 -1.26
C ILE A 41 20.42 -3.16 -0.18
N CYS A 42 21.19 -2.32 0.51
CA CYS A 42 20.66 -1.44 1.54
C CYS A 42 19.65 -0.43 0.96
N ALA A 43 20.04 0.30 -0.09
CA ALA A 43 19.20 1.33 -0.70
C ALA A 43 17.94 0.71 -1.34
N GLY A 44 18.09 -0.38 -2.10
CA GLY A 44 16.97 -1.11 -2.69
C GLY A 44 16.02 -1.66 -1.64
N GLY A 45 16.55 -2.25 -0.57
CA GLY A 45 15.77 -2.74 0.56
C GLY A 45 14.98 -1.63 1.26
N LEU A 46 15.61 -0.48 1.50
CA LEU A 46 14.96 0.70 2.09
C LEU A 46 13.82 1.22 1.21
N VAL A 47 14.02 1.33 -0.12
CA VAL A 47 12.99 1.76 -1.06
C VAL A 47 11.78 0.82 -1.00
N LEU A 48 12.02 -0.50 -1.04
CA LEU A 48 10.97 -1.51 -0.98
C LEU A 48 10.22 -1.48 0.35
N LEU A 49 10.94 -1.40 1.46
CA LEU A 49 10.37 -1.36 2.81
C LEU A 49 9.49 -0.11 2.99
N PHE A 50 10.01 1.07 2.67
CA PHE A 50 9.25 2.31 2.86
C PHE A 50 8.04 2.43 1.94
N ASN A 51 8.15 1.99 0.68
CA ASN A 51 6.98 1.99 -0.21
C ASN A 51 5.89 1.03 0.29
N THR A 52 6.29 -0.15 0.77
CA THR A 52 5.34 -1.12 1.33
C THR A 52 4.69 -0.57 2.60
N ALA A 53 5.47 0.03 3.50
CA ALA A 53 4.97 0.65 4.73
C ALA A 53 4.02 1.82 4.44
N ALA A 54 4.33 2.67 3.46
CA ALA A 54 3.48 3.80 3.07
C ALA A 54 2.12 3.33 2.55
N ILE A 55 2.09 2.27 1.72
CA ILE A 55 0.84 1.71 1.20
C ILE A 55 0.02 1.05 2.30
N ILE A 56 0.65 0.33 3.22
CA ILE A 56 -0.03 -0.24 4.40
C ILE A 56 -0.62 0.88 5.27
N ALA A 57 0.15 1.94 5.54
CA ALA A 57 -0.30 3.07 6.33
C ALA A 57 -1.50 3.78 5.66
N MET A 58 -1.43 3.98 4.34
CA MET A 58 -2.53 4.52 3.54
C MET A 58 -3.78 3.66 3.69
N ILE A 59 -3.69 2.34 3.46
CA ILE A 59 -4.84 1.42 3.55
C ILE A 59 -5.44 1.44 4.97
N ARG A 60 -4.61 1.40 6.00
CA ARG A 60 -5.05 1.41 7.40
C ARG A 60 -5.78 2.71 7.76
N GLN A 61 -5.22 3.85 7.35
CA GLN A 61 -5.84 5.15 7.58
C GLN A 61 -7.19 5.27 6.87
N TYR A 62 -7.28 4.79 5.62
CA TYR A 62 -8.54 4.78 4.87
C TYR A 62 -9.65 3.96 5.52
N ALA A 63 -9.32 2.84 6.17
CA ALA A 63 -10.31 2.04 6.90
C ALA A 63 -10.84 2.84 8.11
N HIS A 64 -9.93 3.43 8.88
CA HIS A 64 -10.26 4.22 10.05
C HIS A 64 -11.08 5.47 9.74
N GLU A 65 -10.76 6.19 8.66
CA GLU A 65 -11.48 7.39 8.25
C GLU A 65 -12.87 7.10 7.67
N LYS A 66 -13.06 5.96 6.98
CA LYS A 66 -14.39 5.61 6.42
C LYS A 66 -15.41 5.30 7.51
N ASP A 67 -15.02 4.55 8.54
CA ASP A 67 -15.94 4.19 9.62
C ASP A 67 -16.41 5.43 10.41
N PHE A 68 -15.53 6.42 10.55
CA PHE A 68 -15.86 7.70 11.18
C PHE A 68 -16.83 8.54 10.34
N ILE A 69 -16.55 8.73 9.04
CA ILE A 69 -17.36 9.62 8.18
C ILE A 69 -18.75 9.04 7.90
N TYR A 70 -18.84 7.73 7.60
CA TYR A 70 -20.11 7.13 7.21
C TYR A 70 -20.92 6.60 8.39
N GLY A 71 -20.31 6.31 9.54
CA GLY A 71 -21.02 5.77 10.69
C GLY A 71 -22.14 6.68 11.18
N LEU A 72 -21.90 8.00 11.17
CA LEU A 72 -22.91 8.99 11.56
C LEU A 72 -24.04 9.09 10.53
N ASP A 73 -23.70 9.11 9.24
CA ASP A 73 -24.67 9.29 8.15
C ASP A 73 -25.57 8.04 7.98
N ILE A 74 -25.00 6.83 8.14
CA ILE A 74 -25.76 5.57 8.16
C ILE A 74 -26.75 5.55 9.32
N ARG A 75 -26.37 6.05 10.50
CA ARG A 75 -27.26 6.09 11.67
C ARG A 75 -28.48 6.99 11.45
N HIS A 76 -28.27 8.18 10.87
CA HIS A 76 -29.37 9.08 10.54
C HIS A 76 -30.27 8.49 9.44
N LEU A 77 -29.71 7.81 8.44
CA LEU A 77 -30.49 7.09 7.42
C LEU A 77 -31.35 5.97 8.02
N ASP A 78 -30.83 5.23 8.99
CA ASP A 78 -31.57 4.19 9.71
C ASP A 78 -32.70 4.81 10.57
N GLU A 79 -32.43 5.92 11.26
CA GLU A 79 -33.42 6.67 12.04
C GLU A 79 -34.56 7.19 11.14
N MET A 80 -34.26 7.73 9.95
CA MET A 80 -35.27 8.16 8.98
C MET A 80 -36.08 7.00 8.41
N ARG A 81 -35.47 5.84 8.14
CA ARG A 81 -36.18 4.64 7.70
C ARG A 81 -37.11 4.10 8.77
N ALA A 82 -36.66 4.07 10.03
CA ALA A 82 -37.48 3.66 11.17
C ALA A 82 -38.67 4.60 11.40
N ALA A 83 -38.48 5.91 11.18
CA ALA A 83 -39.55 6.90 11.28
C ALA A 83 -40.58 6.81 10.13
N LYS A 84 -40.17 6.38 8.93
CA LYS A 84 -41.05 6.26 7.74
C LYS A 84 -41.78 4.92 7.65
N GLY A 85 -41.35 3.92 8.42
CA GLY A 85 -41.98 2.59 8.51
C GLY A 85 -43.07 2.48 9.59
N LYS A 86 -43.41 3.58 10.26
CA LYS A 86 -44.60 3.75 11.10
C LYS A 86 -45.60 4.62 10.36
#